data_AF-A0AAY5L4N0-F1
#
_entry.id   AF-A0AAY5L4N0-F1
#
_cell.length_a   1.000
_cell.length_b   1.000
_cell.length_c   1.000
_cell.angle_alpha   90.00
_cell.angle_beta   90.00
_cell.angle_gamma   90.00
#
_symmetry.space_group_name_H-M   'P 1'
#
loop_
_entity.id
_entity.type
_entity.pdbx_description
1 polymer ?
#
loop_
_entity_poly.entity_id
_entity_poly.type
_entity_poly.pdbx_seq_one_letter_code
_entity_poly.pdbx_strand_id
1 'polypeptide(L)' 'MDHMACFQHTVKKPASMMVWGCISTYGMGDFHICEGTINAEEYIQVLEQHMVPSRIHIFQERSRLFQQDNVKPHSACMTT' A
#
# COMPACT_ATOMS: atom_id res chain seq x y z
N MET A 1 -18.06 3.82 43.71
CA MET A 1 -17.70 2.98 42.54
C MET A 1 -17.31 3.94 41.44
N ASP A 2 -16.01 4.18 41.31
CA ASP A 2 -15.45 5.16 40.38
C ASP A 2 -15.76 4.80 38.94
N HIS A 3 -16.34 5.75 38.22
CA HIS A 3 -16.46 5.71 36.78
C HIS A 3 -15.05 5.89 36.22
N MET A 4 -14.46 4.81 35.70
CA MET A 4 -13.18 4.86 35.01
C MET A 4 -13.35 5.67 33.72
N ALA A 5 -13.17 6.98 33.82
CA ALA A 5 -13.11 7.86 32.67
C ALA A 5 -12.00 7.34 31.75
N CYS A 6 -12.37 7.06 30.51
CA CYS A 6 -11.48 6.56 29.47
C CYS A 6 -10.49 7.68 29.12
N PHE A 7 -9.43 7.85 29.92
CA PHE A 7 -8.33 8.76 29.61
C PHE A 7 -7.60 8.23 28.37
N GLN A 8 -8.08 8.63 27.19
CA GLN A 8 -7.33 8.45 25.95
C GLN A 8 -6.17 9.45 25.96
N HIS A 9 -4.97 8.97 26.26
CA HIS A 9 -3.74 9.70 26.00
C HIS A 9 -3.67 10.05 24.51
N THR A 10 -3.95 11.31 24.20
CA THR A 10 -3.85 11.83 22.83
C THR A 10 -2.44 12.37 22.64
N VAL A 11 -1.67 11.72 21.77
CA VAL A 11 -0.40 12.29 21.30
C VAL A 11 -0.70 13.39 20.28
N LYS A 12 0.01 14.52 20.34
CA LYS A 12 -0.19 15.66 19.41
C LYS A 12 0.00 15.27 17.94
N LYS A 13 0.74 14.19 17.68
CA LYS A 13 0.88 13.54 16.36
C LYS A 13 0.93 12.03 16.59
N PRO A 14 -0.08 11.26 16.17
CA PRO A 14 0.01 9.80 16.20
C PRO A 14 1.11 9.34 15.25
N ALA A 15 1.91 8.36 15.67
CA ALA A 15 2.83 7.69 14.77
C ALA A 15 2.03 6.83 13.78
N SER A 16 2.35 6.92 12.50
CA SER A 16 1.71 6.17 11.42
C SER A 16 2.76 5.62 10.48
N MET A 17 2.50 4.43 9.91
CA MET A 17 3.34 3.78 8.90
C MET A 17 2.50 3.56 7.64
N MET A 18 3.05 3.92 6.49
CA MET A 18 2.45 3.62 5.20
C MET A 18 2.96 2.27 4.73
N VAL A 19 2.07 1.46 4.17
CA VAL A 19 2.39 0.14 3.65
C VAL A 19 1.71 -0.04 2.30
N TRP A 20 2.34 -0.79 1.41
CA TRP A 20 1.78 -1.24 0.16
C TRP A 20 1.65 -2.76 0.19
N GLY A 21 0.59 -3.27 -0.42
CA GLY A 21 0.44 -4.71 -0.65
C GLY A 21 -0.64 -4.98 -1.67
N CYS A 22 -0.63 -6.19 -2.23
CA CYS A 22 -1.66 -6.63 -3.18
C CYS A 22 -2.29 -7.95 -2.75
N ILE A 23 -3.54 -8.18 -3.16
CA ILE A 23 -4.29 -9.40 -2.83
C ILE A 23 -5.12 -9.85 -4.03
N SER A 24 -5.35 -11.16 -4.12
CA SER A 24 -6.21 -11.78 -5.12
C SER A 24 -7.03 -12.92 -4.52
N THR A 25 -7.95 -13.48 -5.30
CA THR A 25 -8.68 -14.70 -4.94
C THR A 25 -7.77 -15.92 -4.74
N TYR A 26 -6.53 -15.86 -5.21
CA TYR A 26 -5.55 -16.93 -5.10
C TYR A 26 -4.60 -16.74 -3.91
N GLY A 27 -4.68 -15.61 -3.20
CA GLY A 27 -3.84 -15.31 -2.04
C GLY A 27 -3.32 -13.88 -2.01
N MET A 28 -2.55 -13.59 -0.96
CA MET A 28 -1.84 -12.32 -0.76
C MET A 28 -0.55 -12.29 -1.57
N GLY A 29 -0.28 -11.14 -2.17
CA GLY A 29 1.01 -10.79 -2.75
C GLY A 29 1.96 -10.17 -1.76
N ASP A 30 3.01 -9.59 -2.32
CA ASP A 30 4.08 -9.01 -1.53
C ASP A 30 3.60 -7.80 -0.71
N PHE A 31 4.28 -7.56 0.40
CA PHE A 31 3.95 -6.53 1.37
C PHE A 31 5.19 -5.68 1.67
N HIS A 32 5.08 -4.37 1.43
CA HIS A 32 6.19 -3.43 1.50
C HIS A 32 5.87 -2.29 2.47
N ILE A 33 6.83 -1.94 3.33
CA ILE A 33 6.74 -0.76 4.19
C ILE A 33 7.28 0.44 3.41
N CYS A 34 6.43 1.44 3.19
CA CYS A 34 6.81 2.65 2.49
C CYS A 34 7.50 3.64 3.44
N GLU A 35 8.58 4.27 2.97
CA GLU A 35 9.27 5.34 3.71
C GLU A 35 8.49 6.65 3.60
N GLY A 36 7.49 6.83 4.48
CA GLY A 36 6.65 8.02 4.49
C GLY A 36 5.55 7.98 3.42
N THR A 37 5.17 9.14 2.90
CA THR A 37 4.12 9.25 1.88
C THR A 37 4.73 9.05 0.50
N ILE A 38 4.25 8.03 -0.22
CA ILE A 38 4.75 7.72 -1.56
C ILE A 38 4.35 8.77 -2.60
N ASN A 39 5.28 9.08 -3.49
CA ASN A 39 5.06 9.84 -4.71
C ASN A 39 4.89 8.90 -5.93
N ALA A 40 4.74 9.48 -7.13
CA ALA A 40 4.49 8.71 -8.35
C ALA A 40 5.67 7.80 -8.77
N GLU A 41 6.90 8.30 -8.64
CA GLU A 41 8.10 7.56 -8.99
C GLU A 41 8.32 6.39 -8.01
N GLU A 42 8.17 6.66 -6.72
CA GLU A 42 8.22 5.63 -5.67
C GLU A 42 7.12 4.58 -5.87
N TYR A 43 5.92 5.01 -6.27
CA TYR A 43 4.84 4.08 -6.58
C TYR A 43 5.18 3.15 -7.75
N ILE A 44 5.81 3.67 -8.81
CA ILE A 44 6.25 2.86 -9.95
C ILE A 44 7.31 1.85 -9.51
N GLN A 45 8.29 2.27 -8.71
CA GLN A 45 9.29 1.36 -8.15
C GLN A 45 8.64 0.26 -7.31
N VAL A 46 7.63 0.59 -6.50
CA VAL A 46 6.87 -0.39 -5.73
C VAL A 46 6.16 -1.39 -6.66
N LEU A 47 5.55 -0.93 -7.76
CA LEU A 47 4.92 -1.83 -8.72
C LEU A 47 5.94 -2.75 -9.41
N GLU A 48 7.08 -2.22 -9.84
CA GLU A 48 8.13 -2.99 -10.49
C GLU A 48 8.75 -4.04 -9.56
N GLN A 49 9.02 -3.66 -8.31
CA GLN A 49 9.71 -4.52 -7.34
C GLN A 49 8.77 -5.51 -6.65
N HIS A 50 7.51 -5.17 -6.45
CA HIS A 50 6.59 -5.97 -5.62
C HIS A 50 5.37 -6.50 -6.39
N MET A 51 4.72 -5.68 -7.23
CA MET A 51 3.54 -6.13 -8.00
C MET A 51 3.93 -7.11 -9.10
N VAL A 52 4.92 -6.78 -9.92
CA VAL A 52 5.31 -7.61 -11.07
C VAL A 52 5.74 -9.02 -10.64
N PRO A 53 6.59 -9.20 -9.60
CA PRO A 53 6.91 -10.53 -9.09
C PRO A 53 5.70 -11.23 -8.47
N SER A 54 4.86 -10.50 -7.72
CA SER A 54 3.61 -11.05 -7.18
C SER A 54 2.72 -11.60 -8.28
N ARG A 55 2.59 -10.90 -9.42
CA ARG A 55 1.87 -11.35 -10.62
C ARG A 55 2.38 -12.70 -11.12
N ILE A 56 3.69 -12.87 -11.21
CA ILE A 56 4.27 -14.14 -11.67
C ILE A 56 3.95 -15.26 -10.66
N HIS A 57 4.18 -15.00 -9.37
CA HIS A 57 4.12 -16.01 -8.32
C HIS A 57 2.68 -16.45 -7.98
N ILE A 58 1.77 -15.49 -7.79
CA ILE A 58 0.39 -15.74 -7.32
C ILE A 58 -0.59 -15.69 -8.48
N PHE A 59 -0.23 -14.97 -9.55
CA PHE A 59 -1.15 -14.74 -10.65
C PHE A 59 -1.07 -15.81 -11.76
N GLN A 60 -0.10 -16.73 -11.66
CA GLN A 60 0.13 -17.84 -12.57
C GLN A 60 0.11 -17.38 -14.04
N GLU A 61 0.68 -16.21 -14.33
CA GLU A 61 0.73 -15.60 -15.67
C GLU A 61 -0.65 -15.35 -16.33
N ARG A 62 -1.76 -15.56 -15.61
CA ARG A 62 -3.09 -15.30 -16.16
C ARG A 62 -3.32 -13.79 -16.25
N SER A 63 -3.86 -13.34 -17.37
CA SER A 63 -4.33 -11.96 -17.50
C SER A 63 -5.31 -11.65 -16.37
N ARG A 64 -4.96 -10.70 -15.51
CA ARG A 64 -5.81 -10.24 -14.40
C ARG A 64 -5.93 -8.72 -14.47
N LEU A 65 -7.10 -8.24 -14.08
CA LEU A 65 -7.34 -6.82 -13.90
C LEU A 65 -6.57 -6.33 -12.67
N PHE A 66 -5.71 -5.34 -12.86
CA PHE A 66 -5.09 -4.62 -11.75
C PHE A 66 -6.05 -3.51 -11.30
N GLN A 67 -6.38 -3.49 -10.01
CA GLN A 67 -7.26 -2.49 -9.40
C GLN A 67 -6.50 -1.75 -8.31
N GLN A 68 -6.60 -0.43 -8.34
CA GLN A 68 -6.02 0.51 -7.38
C GLN A 68 -7.01 1.66 -7.16
N ASP A 69 -6.84 2.42 -6.07
CA ASP A 69 -7.62 3.63 -5.84
C ASP A 69 -7.15 4.80 -6.72
N ASN A 70 -7.93 5.88 -6.74
CA ASN A 70 -7.70 7.03 -7.63
C ASN A 70 -6.87 8.14 -6.97
N VAL A 71 -5.87 7.78 -6.15
CA VAL A 71 -4.98 8.80 -5.56
C VAL A 71 -4.01 9.33 -6.61
N LYS A 72 -3.60 10.60 -6.44
CA LYS A 72 -2.80 11.33 -7.42
C LYS A 72 -1.54 10.59 -7.90
N PRO A 73 -0.74 9.94 -7.02
CA PRO A 73 0.44 9.20 -7.46
C PRO A 73 0.14 8.05 -8.44
N HIS A 74 -1.04 7.42 -8.34
CA HIS A 74 -1.38 6.22 -9.10
C HIS A 74 -1.77 6.50 -10.56
N SER A 75 -2.07 7.76 -10.89
CA SER A 75 -2.47 8.21 -12.24
C SER A 75 -1.54 9.30 -12.79
N ALA A 76 -0.42 9.57 -12.10
CA ALA A 76 0.51 10.59 -12.51
C ALA A 76 1.20 10.18 -13.83
N CYS A 77 1.22 11.11 -14.78
CA CYS A 77 2.07 10.99 -15.96
C CYS A 77 3.48 11.42 -15.57
N MET A 78 4.47 10.55 -15.77
CA MET A 78 5.87 10.94 -15.59
C MET A 78 6.31 11.83 -16.74
N THR A 79 6.83 13.02 -16.42
CA THR A 79 7.58 13.85 -17.37
C THR A 79 9.07 13.58 -17.16
N THR A 80 9.67 12.82 -18.08
CA THR A 80 11.12 12.55 -18.14
C THR A 80 11.85 13.65 -18.90
#